data_AF-A0AAW9HF42-F1
#
_entry.id   AF-A0AAW9HF42-F1
#
_cell.length_a   1.000
_cell.length_b   1.000
_cell.length_c   1.000
_cell.angle_alpha   90.00
_cell.angle_beta   90.00
_cell.angle_gamma   90.00
#
_symmetry.space_group_name_H-M   'P 1'
#
loop_
_entity.id
_entity.type
_entity.pdbx_description
1 polymer ?
#
loop_
_entity_poly.entity_id
_entity_poly.type
_entity_poly.pdbx_seq_one_letter_code
_entity_poly.pdbx_strand_id
1 'polypeptide(L)'
;MSERPEDLRAAHPDAAPQQHDGAAGPSAPERSQWRIRSFSLRGSRLGARHEETVARHPELFVPLAPGPQATTVALDSRCDLGEVFGREAPLAVEIGPGSGEHGVSFAQRHPEYNVLLVEAWAPGAARCVASILRAGIENVRVLEADAAQALPVLFGLECAGLARGEDVTACGPARSATHPNAANPRAEQVWTFFPDPWRKARHHKRRLVAAPFATVVAGMLREGGAWRLATDWDNYAWQMRDVVESSPYFTNPHAGERPDPADPTPERGGFAPRWEERVLTRFEERGIAAGRTIHDILALRTALEPAAPEHTGTAAPADTDTAARA
;
A
#
# COMPACT_ATOMS: atom_id res chain seq x y z
N MET A 1 -16.02 50.83 68.65
CA MET A 1 -14.95 50.19 69.45
C MET A 1 -14.69 48.83 68.80
N SER A 2 -13.49 48.48 68.34
CA SER A 2 -12.20 49.19 68.34
C SER A 2 -11.49 48.99 66.98
N GLU A 3 -11.06 50.12 66.42
CA GLU A 3 -9.82 50.43 65.70
C GLU A 3 -9.12 49.43 64.74
N ARG A 4 -8.78 49.94 63.55
CA ARG A 4 -7.54 49.62 62.82
C ARG A 4 -6.43 50.56 63.27
N PRO A 5 -5.16 50.18 63.09
CA PRO A 5 -4.30 51.03 62.25
C PRO A 5 -3.47 50.25 61.22
N GLU A 6 -2.81 51.00 60.34
CA GLU A 6 -2.06 50.55 59.15
C GLU A 6 -0.53 50.69 59.36
N ASP A 7 0.23 50.34 58.31
CA ASP A 7 1.51 50.94 57.88
C ASP A 7 2.92 50.31 58.13
N LEU A 8 3.48 49.89 56.98
CA LEU A 8 4.80 50.22 56.37
C LEU A 8 6.17 49.61 56.82
N ARG A 9 6.68 48.76 55.89
CA ARG A 9 8.00 48.80 55.18
C ARG A 9 9.36 48.56 55.89
N ALA A 10 9.98 47.42 55.50
CA ALA A 10 11.38 47.25 55.01
C ALA A 10 11.54 45.81 54.44
N ALA A 11 12.48 45.41 53.56
CA ALA A 11 13.26 46.09 52.49
C ALA A 11 13.82 45.00 51.50
N HIS A 12 14.55 45.38 50.43
CA HIS A 12 15.24 44.49 49.45
C HIS A 12 16.69 44.17 49.88
N PRO A 13 17.40 43.12 49.37
CA PRO A 13 17.69 42.81 47.95
C PRO A 13 17.28 41.38 47.52
N ASP A 14 16.85 41.12 46.28
CA ASP A 14 17.59 41.17 44.99
C ASP A 14 18.66 40.07 44.85
N ALA A 15 18.31 39.03 44.07
CA ALA A 15 19.18 37.93 43.66
C ALA A 15 18.69 37.41 42.29
N ALA A 16 19.42 37.73 41.23
CA ALA A 16 19.09 37.32 39.87
C ALA A 16 19.17 35.79 39.70
N PRO A 17 18.30 35.17 38.88
CA PRO A 17 18.49 33.79 38.46
C PRO A 17 19.76 33.71 37.60
N GLN A 18 20.76 32.98 38.09
CA GLN A 18 22.02 32.78 37.40
C GLN A 18 21.80 32.08 36.05
N GLN A 19 22.36 32.67 34.98
CA GLN A 19 22.53 31.97 33.72
C GLN A 19 23.52 30.82 33.93
N HIS A 20 23.05 29.59 33.82
CA HIS A 20 23.90 28.42 33.69
C HIS A 20 24.01 28.05 32.22
N ASP A 21 25.15 28.38 31.62
CA ASP A 21 25.52 27.92 30.28
C ASP A 21 25.69 26.39 30.23
N GLY A 22 25.29 25.82 29.10
CA GLY A 22 26.11 24.82 28.44
C GLY A 22 26.28 23.45 29.09
N ALA A 23 25.18 22.70 29.28
CA ALA A 23 25.23 21.25 29.17
C ALA A 23 24.02 20.76 28.36
N ALA A 24 24.25 20.35 27.11
CA ALA A 24 23.21 19.81 26.26
C ALA A 24 22.75 18.45 26.83
N GLY A 25 21.63 18.47 27.57
CA GLY A 25 20.94 17.23 27.94
C GLY A 25 20.57 16.44 26.69
N PRO A 26 20.51 15.10 26.76
CA PRO A 26 20.22 14.27 25.60
C PRO A 26 18.91 14.73 24.96
N SER A 27 18.98 15.09 23.68
CA SER A 27 17.82 15.55 22.93
C SER A 27 16.69 14.55 23.07
N ALA A 28 15.51 15.04 23.47
CA ALA A 28 14.32 14.20 23.54
C ALA A 28 14.16 13.49 22.18
N PRO A 29 13.94 12.16 22.15
CA PRO A 29 13.97 11.42 20.90
C PRO A 29 12.96 12.04 19.95
N GLU A 30 13.42 12.37 18.73
CA GLU A 30 12.56 12.93 17.70
C GLU A 30 11.30 12.07 17.59
N ARG A 31 10.13 12.72 17.58
CA ARG A 31 8.86 12.01 17.51
C ARG A 31 8.77 11.27 16.19
N SER A 32 9.15 9.99 16.20
CA SER A 32 9.33 9.13 15.03
C SER A 32 8.23 9.38 13.99
N GLN A 33 8.65 10.02 12.91
CA GLN A 33 7.78 10.55 11.85
C GLN A 33 7.21 9.41 10.99
N TRP A 34 7.74 8.19 11.17
CA TRP A 34 7.63 7.08 10.25
C TRP A 34 6.59 6.01 10.60
N ARG A 35 5.67 6.24 11.54
CA ARG A 35 4.72 5.16 11.93
C ARG A 35 3.73 4.83 10.80
N ILE A 36 4.11 3.89 9.93
CA ILE A 36 3.31 3.33 8.85
C ILE A 36 2.07 2.67 9.47
N ARG A 37 0.91 3.01 8.93
CA ARG A 37 -0.42 2.51 9.32
C ARG A 37 -1.36 2.67 8.14
N SER A 38 -1.11 1.89 7.08
CA SER A 38 -2.09 1.68 6.01
C SER A 38 -3.30 0.91 6.55
N PHE A 39 -3.03 -0.08 7.42
CA PHE A 39 -3.99 -0.94 8.10
C PHE A 39 -4.22 -0.53 9.57
N SER A 40 -5.29 -1.09 10.15
CA SER A 40 -5.63 -0.99 11.56
C SER A 40 -5.39 -2.32 12.30
N LEU A 41 -4.69 -2.25 13.43
CA LEU A 41 -4.50 -3.41 14.29
C LEU A 41 -5.82 -3.77 14.96
N ARG A 42 -6.38 -4.94 14.62
CA ARG A 42 -7.50 -5.54 15.35
C ARG A 42 -6.95 -6.19 16.63
N GLY A 43 -7.55 -5.86 17.77
CA GLY A 43 -7.05 -6.29 19.07
C GLY A 43 -7.15 -7.80 19.29
N SER A 44 -6.02 -8.49 19.35
CA SER A 44 -5.81 -9.78 20.02
C SER A 44 -4.31 -10.11 19.94
N ARG A 45 -3.74 -10.73 20.99
CA ARG A 45 -2.45 -11.44 20.83
C ARG A 45 -2.66 -12.64 19.91
N LEU A 46 -1.59 -13.07 19.23
CA LEU A 46 -1.59 -14.37 18.57
C LEU A 46 -1.82 -15.44 19.65
N GLY A 47 -2.69 -16.41 19.38
CA GLY A 47 -2.90 -17.52 20.31
C GLY A 47 -1.82 -18.58 20.08
N ALA A 48 -1.33 -19.24 21.13
CA ALA A 48 -0.22 -20.20 21.06
C ALA A 48 -0.32 -21.23 19.90
N ARG A 49 -1.53 -21.73 19.60
CA ARG A 49 -1.77 -22.65 18.46
C ARG A 49 -1.44 -22.02 17.09
N HIS A 50 -1.68 -20.72 16.92
CA HIS A 50 -1.32 -20.01 15.69
C HIS A 50 0.19 -19.74 15.61
N GLU A 51 0.82 -19.35 16.73
CA GLU A 51 2.30 -19.22 16.82
C GLU A 51 2.98 -20.53 16.45
N GLU A 52 2.52 -21.64 17.03
CA GLU A 52 3.03 -22.98 16.76
C GLU A 52 2.77 -23.42 15.31
N THR A 53 1.61 -23.09 14.72
CA THR A 53 1.32 -23.42 13.31
C THR A 53 2.27 -22.65 12.37
N VAL A 54 2.50 -21.36 12.61
CA VAL A 54 3.45 -20.55 11.82
C VAL A 54 4.88 -21.07 11.98
N ALA A 55 5.32 -21.36 13.21
CA ALA A 55 6.68 -21.84 13.48
C ALA A 55 6.98 -23.22 12.88
N ARG A 56 5.96 -24.07 12.66
CA ARG A 56 6.09 -25.37 11.99
C ARG A 56 6.05 -25.29 10.46
N HIS A 57 5.59 -24.16 9.90
CA HIS A 57 5.36 -23.98 8.47
C HIS A 57 6.04 -22.72 7.88
N PRO A 58 7.35 -22.49 8.12
CA PRO A 58 8.07 -21.35 7.56
C PRO A 58 8.12 -21.38 6.03
N GLU A 59 8.02 -22.56 5.39
CA GLU A 59 8.01 -22.74 3.93
C GLU A 59 6.81 -22.10 3.23
N LEU A 60 5.73 -21.79 3.97
CA LEU A 60 4.57 -21.07 3.44
C LEU A 60 4.75 -19.55 3.41
N PHE A 61 5.85 -19.03 3.97
CA PHE A 61 6.15 -17.59 3.99
C PHE A 61 7.17 -17.19 2.92
N VAL A 62 7.01 -15.97 2.41
CA VAL A 62 8.01 -15.33 1.54
C VAL A 62 9.18 -14.83 2.39
N PRO A 63 10.43 -15.28 2.15
CA PRO A 63 11.57 -15.03 3.04
C PRO A 63 12.22 -13.67 2.79
N LEU A 64 11.52 -12.57 3.10
CA LEU A 64 12.11 -11.22 3.14
C LEU A 64 12.67 -10.93 4.53
N ALA A 65 13.83 -10.27 4.60
CA ALA A 65 14.46 -9.92 5.87
C ALA A 65 13.65 -8.79 6.57
N PRO A 66 13.46 -8.82 7.89
CA PRO A 66 12.77 -7.76 8.62
C PRO A 66 13.47 -6.40 8.49
N GLY A 67 12.67 -5.35 8.29
CA GLY A 67 13.13 -3.97 8.27
C GLY A 67 13.25 -3.35 9.67
N PRO A 68 13.64 -2.07 9.77
CA PRO A 68 13.86 -1.38 11.05
C PRO A 68 12.57 -1.04 11.81
N GLN A 69 11.40 -1.41 11.30
CA GLN A 69 10.10 -1.12 11.90
C GLN A 69 9.19 -2.35 11.87
N ALA A 70 8.21 -2.40 12.76
CA ALA A 70 7.20 -3.45 12.71
C ALA A 70 6.51 -3.49 11.34
N THR A 71 6.36 -4.69 10.78
CA THR A 71 5.74 -4.96 9.46
C THR A 71 6.47 -4.37 8.24
N THR A 72 7.71 -3.87 8.37
CA THR A 72 8.53 -3.53 7.20
C THR A 72 9.55 -4.60 6.88
N VAL A 73 10.04 -4.62 5.64
CA VAL A 73 11.13 -5.46 5.16
C VAL A 73 12.38 -4.62 4.88
N ALA A 74 13.57 -5.21 4.97
CA ALA A 74 14.84 -4.57 4.62
C ALA A 74 14.89 -4.30 3.11
N LEU A 75 15.41 -3.14 2.71
CA LEU A 75 15.35 -2.65 1.33
C LEU A 75 16.23 -3.45 0.36
N ASP A 76 17.28 -4.10 0.88
CA ASP A 76 18.20 -4.98 0.18
C ASP A 76 17.77 -6.46 0.19
N SER A 77 16.59 -6.77 0.77
CA SER A 77 16.05 -8.13 0.83
C SER A 77 15.95 -8.75 -0.56
N ARG A 78 16.47 -9.97 -0.69
CA ARG A 78 16.45 -10.74 -1.94
C ARG A 78 15.42 -11.86 -1.85
N CYS A 79 14.60 -12.01 -2.88
CA CYS A 79 13.60 -13.07 -2.98
C CYS A 79 13.31 -13.36 -4.45
N ASP A 80 13.54 -14.60 -4.87
CA ASP A 80 13.06 -15.14 -6.14
C ASP A 80 11.72 -15.85 -5.91
N LEU A 81 10.64 -15.36 -6.53
CA LEU A 81 9.32 -15.96 -6.40
C LEU A 81 9.20 -17.30 -7.16
N GLY A 82 9.98 -17.51 -8.23
CA GLY A 82 10.06 -18.80 -8.92
C GLY A 82 10.61 -19.89 -8.00
N GLU A 83 11.69 -19.59 -7.27
CA GLU A 83 12.22 -20.48 -6.22
C GLU A 83 11.24 -20.69 -5.07
N VAL A 84 10.63 -19.62 -4.54
CA VAL A 84 9.70 -19.68 -3.40
C VAL A 84 8.43 -20.49 -3.70
N PHE A 85 7.88 -20.39 -4.92
CA PHE A 85 6.78 -21.24 -5.37
C PHE A 85 7.23 -22.60 -5.93
N GLY A 86 8.53 -22.79 -6.21
CA GLY A 86 9.10 -23.99 -6.83
C GLY A 86 8.69 -24.19 -8.29
N ARG A 87 8.10 -23.18 -8.94
CA ARG A 87 7.58 -23.26 -10.32
C ARG A 87 7.34 -21.88 -10.93
N GLU A 88 7.41 -21.82 -12.25
CA GLU A 88 6.93 -20.69 -13.05
C GLU A 88 5.42 -20.84 -13.34
N ALA A 89 4.64 -19.80 -13.04
CA ALA A 89 3.21 -19.74 -13.26
C ALA A 89 2.70 -18.29 -13.20
N PRO A 90 1.55 -17.97 -13.83
CA PRO A 90 0.84 -16.71 -13.63
C PRO A 90 0.67 -16.35 -12.15
N LEU A 91 0.94 -15.10 -11.79
CA LEU A 91 0.89 -14.63 -10.41
C LEU A 91 -0.39 -13.81 -10.15
N ALA A 92 -1.13 -14.18 -9.10
CA ALA A 92 -2.18 -13.37 -8.50
C ALA A 92 -1.75 -12.90 -7.10
N VAL A 93 -2.14 -11.69 -6.70
CA VAL A 93 -1.77 -11.09 -5.39
C VAL A 93 -3.02 -10.59 -4.66
N GLU A 94 -3.27 -11.08 -3.44
CA GLU A 94 -4.32 -10.55 -2.56
C GLU A 94 -3.69 -9.67 -1.47
N ILE A 95 -4.16 -8.41 -1.36
CA ILE A 95 -3.64 -7.44 -0.40
C ILE A 95 -4.68 -7.21 0.70
N GLY A 96 -4.32 -7.52 1.95
CA GLY A 96 -5.23 -7.54 3.09
C GLY A 96 -6.21 -8.74 3.10
N PRO A 97 -5.76 -9.98 2.86
CA PRO A 97 -6.61 -11.17 2.72
C PRO A 97 -7.34 -11.57 4.02
N GLY A 98 -6.90 -11.08 5.19
CA GLY A 98 -7.52 -11.25 6.50
C GLY A 98 -7.49 -12.68 7.06
N SER A 99 -8.13 -13.64 6.38
CA SER A 99 -8.06 -15.09 6.69
C SER A 99 -7.86 -15.95 5.44
N GLY A 100 -7.64 -15.31 4.28
CA GLY A 100 -7.36 -15.97 3.00
C GLY A 100 -8.59 -16.56 2.31
N GLU A 101 -9.81 -16.15 2.70
CA GLU A 101 -11.06 -16.77 2.21
C GLU A 101 -11.15 -16.73 0.69
N HIS A 102 -10.80 -15.60 0.07
CA HIS A 102 -10.81 -15.48 -1.38
C HIS A 102 -9.60 -16.11 -2.04
N GLY A 103 -8.36 -15.68 -1.71
CA GLY A 103 -7.16 -16.17 -2.39
C GLY A 103 -6.93 -17.68 -2.27
N VAL A 104 -7.27 -18.31 -1.12
CA VAL A 104 -7.21 -19.77 -0.99
C VAL A 104 -8.28 -20.46 -1.85
N SER A 105 -9.51 -19.93 -1.90
CA SER A 105 -10.56 -20.50 -2.75
C SER A 105 -10.29 -20.30 -4.24
N PHE A 106 -9.68 -19.18 -4.63
CA PHE A 106 -9.19 -18.97 -5.99
C PHE A 106 -8.10 -19.98 -6.32
N ALA A 107 -7.07 -20.10 -5.48
CA ALA A 107 -5.96 -21.05 -5.68
C ALA A 107 -6.41 -22.52 -5.81
N GLN A 108 -7.47 -22.93 -5.12
CA GLN A 108 -8.09 -24.26 -5.28
C GLN A 108 -8.78 -24.45 -6.64
N ARG A 109 -9.39 -23.41 -7.21
CA ARG A 109 -10.06 -23.45 -8.52
C ARG A 109 -9.07 -23.25 -9.68
N HIS A 110 -7.95 -22.59 -9.40
CA HIS A 110 -6.95 -22.15 -10.36
C HIS A 110 -5.56 -22.69 -9.98
N PRO A 111 -5.34 -24.02 -10.04
CA PRO A 111 -4.05 -24.64 -9.73
C PRO A 111 -2.92 -24.15 -10.67
N GLU A 112 -3.26 -23.60 -11.84
CA GLU A 112 -2.34 -22.96 -12.78
C GLU A 112 -1.75 -21.64 -12.27
N TYR A 113 -2.37 -20.98 -11.28
CA TYR A 113 -1.86 -19.72 -10.71
C TYR A 113 -1.00 -19.95 -9.47
N ASN A 114 0.06 -19.17 -9.33
CA ASN A 114 0.69 -18.86 -8.04
C ASN A 114 -0.12 -17.73 -7.36
N VAL A 115 -0.43 -17.87 -6.07
CA VAL A 115 -1.18 -16.86 -5.30
C VAL A 115 -0.36 -16.36 -4.12
N LEU A 116 -0.12 -15.05 -4.08
CA LEU A 116 0.58 -14.38 -2.98
C LEU A 116 -0.41 -13.62 -2.09
N LEU A 117 -0.44 -13.95 -0.81
CA LEU A 117 -1.28 -13.33 0.21
C LEU A 117 -0.45 -12.33 1.04
N VAL A 118 -0.75 -11.04 0.95
CA VAL A 118 0.04 -9.97 1.60
C VAL A 118 -0.74 -9.40 2.78
N GLU A 119 -0.30 -9.71 4.00
CA GLU A 119 -1.03 -9.42 5.24
C GLU A 119 -0.11 -8.84 6.31
N ALA A 120 -0.36 -7.60 6.74
CA ALA A 120 0.47 -6.92 7.73
C ALA A 120 0.14 -7.32 9.19
N TRP A 121 -0.99 -7.97 9.44
CA TRP A 121 -1.39 -8.41 10.77
C TRP A 121 -1.03 -9.89 10.98
N ALA A 122 -0.04 -10.19 11.83
CA ALA A 122 0.42 -11.57 12.08
C ALA A 122 -0.70 -12.60 12.41
N PRO A 123 -1.74 -12.27 13.20
CA PRO A 123 -2.90 -13.16 13.35
C PRO A 123 -3.75 -13.36 12.09
N GLY A 124 -3.72 -12.43 11.14
CA GLY A 124 -4.28 -12.62 9.80
C GLY A 124 -3.41 -13.56 8.96
N ALA A 125 -2.09 -13.33 8.93
CA ALA A 125 -1.13 -14.17 8.22
C ALA A 125 -1.19 -15.63 8.72
N ALA A 126 -1.20 -15.85 10.04
CA ALA A 126 -1.36 -17.17 10.65
C ALA A 126 -2.71 -17.84 10.35
N ARG A 127 -3.80 -17.07 10.15
CA ARG A 127 -5.08 -17.61 9.68
C ARG A 127 -5.02 -18.01 8.21
N CYS A 128 -4.31 -17.25 7.38
CA CYS A 128 -4.06 -17.59 5.98
C CYS A 128 -3.28 -18.92 5.88
N VAL A 129 -2.19 -19.07 6.62
CA VAL A 129 -1.43 -20.34 6.76
C VAL A 129 -2.36 -21.49 7.15
N ALA A 130 -3.16 -21.31 8.21
CA ALA A 130 -4.10 -22.34 8.63
C ALA A 130 -5.17 -22.66 7.56
N SER A 131 -5.57 -21.70 6.73
CA SER A 131 -6.49 -21.90 5.60
C SER A 131 -5.82 -22.69 4.46
N ILE A 132 -4.57 -22.38 4.10
CA ILE A 132 -3.78 -23.11 3.10
C ILE A 132 -3.63 -24.59 3.53
N LEU A 133 -3.21 -24.83 4.77
CA LEU A 133 -3.03 -26.18 5.32
C LEU A 133 -4.34 -27.00 5.36
N ARG A 134 -5.49 -26.35 5.63
CA ARG A 134 -6.81 -27.00 5.55
C ARG A 134 -7.27 -27.29 4.13
N ALA A 135 -6.86 -26.44 3.17
CA ALA A 135 -7.19 -26.60 1.76
C ALA A 135 -6.34 -27.67 1.07
N GLY A 136 -5.15 -27.99 1.62
CA GLY A 136 -4.24 -28.99 1.05
C GLY A 136 -3.61 -28.55 -0.27
N ILE A 137 -3.34 -27.25 -0.42
CA ILE A 137 -2.82 -26.63 -1.65
C ILE A 137 -1.41 -26.08 -1.46
N GLU A 138 -0.62 -26.16 -2.52
CA GLU A 138 0.81 -25.80 -2.51
C GLU A 138 1.12 -24.51 -3.30
N ASN A 139 0.17 -24.02 -4.10
CA ASN A 139 0.32 -22.85 -4.97
C ASN A 139 0.05 -21.50 -4.27
N VAL A 140 0.11 -21.46 -2.93
CA VAL A 140 -0.12 -20.23 -2.14
C VAL A 140 1.05 -19.94 -1.22
N ARG A 141 1.42 -18.67 -1.10
CA ARG A 141 2.44 -18.17 -0.16
C ARG A 141 1.94 -16.91 0.56
N VAL A 142 2.47 -16.66 1.75
CA VAL A 142 2.11 -15.53 2.61
C VAL A 142 3.30 -14.58 2.77
N LEU A 143 3.10 -13.29 2.54
CA LEU A 143 4.03 -12.24 2.91
C LEU A 143 3.46 -11.48 4.13
N GLU A 144 4.10 -11.62 5.29
CA GLU A 144 3.75 -10.88 6.49
C GLU A 144 4.40 -9.48 6.51
N ALA A 145 3.82 -8.51 5.81
CA ALA A 145 4.35 -7.14 5.76
C ALA A 145 3.29 -6.09 5.37
N ASP A 146 3.59 -4.81 5.63
CA ASP A 146 2.82 -3.69 5.07
C ASP A 146 3.03 -3.61 3.56
N ALA A 147 1.94 -3.87 2.82
CA ALA A 147 1.93 -3.92 1.36
C ALA A 147 2.50 -2.67 0.69
N ALA A 148 2.31 -1.47 1.26
CA ALA A 148 2.79 -0.23 0.66
C ALA A 148 4.30 -0.06 0.77
N GLN A 149 4.96 -0.74 1.71
CA GLN A 149 6.42 -0.71 1.85
C GLN A 149 7.10 -1.94 1.25
N ALA A 150 6.51 -3.13 1.40
CA ALA A 150 7.16 -4.38 0.98
C ALA A 150 7.00 -4.70 -0.51
N LEU A 151 5.90 -4.30 -1.16
CA LEU A 151 5.68 -4.60 -2.58
C LEU A 151 6.66 -3.87 -3.53
N PRO A 152 7.05 -2.60 -3.29
CA PRO A 152 8.16 -1.97 -4.01
C PRO A 152 9.44 -2.80 -3.99
N VAL A 153 9.83 -3.32 -2.82
CA VAL A 153 11.03 -4.16 -2.65
C VAL A 153 10.84 -5.51 -3.34
N LEU A 154 9.70 -6.18 -3.17
CA LEU A 154 9.46 -7.51 -3.75
C LEU A 154 9.44 -7.50 -5.28
N PHE A 155 8.95 -6.43 -5.91
CA PHE A 155 8.91 -6.32 -7.38
C PHE A 155 10.07 -5.52 -7.97
N GLY A 156 11.02 -5.06 -7.14
CA GLY A 156 12.18 -4.27 -7.55
C GLY A 156 11.83 -2.97 -8.26
N LEU A 157 10.83 -2.26 -7.74
CA LEU A 157 10.40 -0.97 -8.28
C LEU A 157 11.43 0.13 -7.97
N GLU A 158 11.53 1.14 -8.82
CA GLU A 158 12.40 2.31 -8.56
C GLU A 158 11.99 3.08 -7.29
N CYS A 159 10.72 2.95 -6.88
CA CYS A 159 10.21 3.51 -5.62
C CYS A 159 10.63 2.72 -4.36
N ALA A 160 11.35 1.60 -4.49
CA ALA A 160 11.81 0.80 -3.36
C ALA A 160 12.81 1.58 -2.50
N GLY A 161 12.37 1.94 -1.29
CA GLY A 161 13.18 2.69 -0.32
C GLY A 161 12.84 4.16 -0.16
N LEU A 162 11.96 4.72 -0.99
CA LEU A 162 11.47 6.08 -0.80
C LEU A 162 10.69 6.20 0.52
N ALA A 163 10.98 7.26 1.28
CA ALA A 163 10.37 7.51 2.57
C ALA A 163 8.93 8.05 2.43
N ARG A 164 8.13 7.86 3.48
CA ARG A 164 6.74 8.35 3.51
C ARG A 164 6.69 9.89 3.47
N GLY A 165 6.41 10.45 2.30
CA GLY A 165 6.36 11.89 2.06
C GLY A 165 7.24 12.32 0.89
N GLU A 166 8.16 11.46 0.47
CA GLU A 166 8.81 11.53 -0.85
C GLU A 166 7.80 11.11 -1.93
N ASP A 167 7.94 11.66 -3.13
CA ASP A 167 6.95 11.50 -4.18
C ASP A 167 7.10 10.16 -4.92
N VAL A 168 6.47 9.13 -4.36
CA VAL A 168 6.32 7.79 -4.98
C VAL A 168 5.57 7.84 -6.32
N THR A 169 4.90 8.96 -6.68
CA THR A 169 4.34 9.12 -8.04
C THR A 169 5.36 9.66 -9.04
N ALA A 170 6.40 10.38 -8.60
CA ALA A 170 7.44 10.95 -9.47
C ALA A 170 8.41 9.90 -10.04
N CYS A 171 8.64 8.79 -9.34
CA CYS A 171 9.44 7.65 -9.81
C CYS A 171 8.64 6.63 -10.66
N GLY A 172 7.32 6.78 -10.77
CA GLY A 172 6.49 5.92 -11.63
C GLY A 172 6.48 4.42 -11.29
N PRO A 173 5.93 3.58 -12.19
CA PRO A 173 5.78 2.13 -12.01
C PRO A 173 6.99 1.34 -12.56
N ALA A 174 8.12 2.01 -12.79
CA ALA A 174 9.31 1.42 -13.37
C ALA A 174 9.96 0.41 -12.41
N ARG A 175 10.64 -0.59 -12.99
CA ARG A 175 11.52 -1.50 -12.25
C ARG A 175 12.95 -1.01 -12.38
N SER A 176 13.64 -0.91 -11.26
CA SER A 176 15.08 -0.67 -11.26
C SER A 176 15.78 -1.91 -11.82
N ALA A 177 16.44 -1.77 -12.96
CA ALA A 177 17.16 -2.87 -13.61
C ALA A 177 18.32 -3.45 -12.77
N THR A 178 18.75 -2.74 -11.72
CA THR A 178 19.79 -3.18 -10.78
C THR A 178 19.24 -3.76 -9.47
N HIS A 179 17.93 -3.66 -9.22
CA HIS A 179 17.33 -4.17 -8.00
C HIS A 179 17.28 -5.71 -8.03
N PRO A 180 17.70 -6.43 -6.95
CA PRO A 180 17.80 -7.89 -6.95
C PRO A 180 16.51 -8.61 -7.35
N ASN A 181 15.37 -8.09 -6.92
CA ASN A 181 14.06 -8.69 -7.15
C ASN A 181 13.39 -8.26 -8.47
N ALA A 182 14.06 -7.49 -9.34
CA ALA A 182 13.47 -6.96 -10.58
C ALA A 182 13.09 -8.06 -11.59
N ALA A 183 13.64 -9.28 -11.44
CA ALA A 183 13.30 -10.45 -12.24
C ALA A 183 11.96 -11.11 -11.85
N ASN A 184 11.39 -10.83 -10.67
CA ASN A 184 10.17 -11.49 -10.21
C ASN A 184 9.00 -11.33 -11.20
N PRO A 185 8.18 -12.36 -11.44
CA PRO A 185 7.08 -12.30 -12.40
C PRO A 185 6.11 -11.15 -12.06
N ARG A 186 5.68 -10.41 -13.06
CA ARG A 186 4.60 -9.41 -12.89
C ARG A 186 3.28 -10.14 -12.63
N ALA A 187 2.45 -9.58 -11.75
CA ALA A 187 1.13 -10.11 -11.46
C ALA A 187 0.18 -9.94 -12.66
N GLU A 188 -0.69 -10.92 -12.90
CA GLU A 188 -1.82 -10.78 -13.82
C GLU A 188 -3.06 -10.20 -13.11
N GLN A 189 -3.20 -10.52 -11.83
CA GLN A 189 -4.32 -10.13 -10.98
C GLN A 189 -3.79 -9.55 -9.68
N VAL A 190 -4.33 -8.41 -9.26
CA VAL A 190 -4.15 -7.85 -7.92
C VAL A 190 -5.53 -7.60 -7.33
N TRP A 191 -5.73 -8.01 -6.09
CA TRP A 191 -7.01 -7.85 -5.39
C TRP A 191 -6.80 -7.04 -4.11
N THR A 192 -7.69 -6.10 -3.84
CA THR A 192 -7.71 -5.35 -2.58
C THR A 192 -9.15 -5.19 -2.14
N PHE A 193 -9.65 -6.21 -1.43
CA PHE A 193 -11.05 -6.31 -1.03
C PHE A 193 -11.24 -5.91 0.43
N PHE A 194 -12.18 -5.02 0.68
CA PHE A 194 -12.52 -4.47 2.00
C PHE A 194 -11.33 -3.91 2.81
N PRO A 195 -10.37 -3.17 2.20
CA PRO A 195 -9.28 -2.55 2.95
C PRO A 195 -9.82 -1.52 3.94
N ASP A 196 -9.10 -1.28 5.04
CA ASP A 196 -9.63 -0.47 6.16
C ASP A 196 -10.09 0.94 5.70
N PRO A 197 -11.38 1.28 5.85
CA PRO A 197 -11.97 2.47 5.20
C PRO A 197 -11.63 3.80 5.87
N TRP A 198 -11.01 3.74 7.06
CA TRP A 198 -10.61 4.91 7.85
C TRP A 198 -11.68 6.01 7.96
N ARG A 199 -12.95 5.60 8.21
CA ARG A 199 -14.23 6.36 8.15
C ARG A 199 -14.28 7.82 8.67
N LYS A 200 -13.28 8.32 9.40
CA LYS A 200 -13.23 9.70 9.92
C LYS A 200 -12.30 10.52 9.05
N ALA A 201 -12.75 11.65 8.49
CA ALA A 201 -12.01 12.52 7.56
C ALA A 201 -10.51 12.70 7.90
N ARG A 202 -10.19 13.02 9.16
CA ARG A 202 -8.82 13.16 9.69
C ARG A 202 -7.90 11.93 9.53
N HIS A 203 -8.44 10.77 9.15
CA HIS A 203 -7.72 9.54 8.92
C HIS A 203 -7.67 9.13 7.43
N HIS A 204 -8.29 9.86 6.50
CA HIS A 204 -8.35 9.46 5.08
C HIS A 204 -6.95 9.30 4.46
N LYS A 205 -5.95 10.07 4.92
CA LYS A 205 -4.51 9.91 4.58
C LYS A 205 -3.83 8.60 5.06
N ARG A 206 -4.62 7.66 5.58
CA ARG A 206 -4.21 6.29 5.93
C ARG A 206 -4.85 5.23 5.04
N ARG A 207 -5.81 5.61 4.20
CA ARG A 207 -6.39 4.72 3.18
C ARG A 207 -5.27 4.23 2.28
N LEU A 208 -5.22 2.92 2.07
CA LEU A 208 -4.23 2.25 1.22
C LEU A 208 -4.38 2.68 -0.25
N VAL A 209 -5.61 2.75 -0.76
CA VAL A 209 -5.87 3.17 -2.15
C VAL A 209 -5.78 4.69 -2.26
N ALA A 210 -4.62 5.14 -2.72
CA ALA A 210 -4.25 6.52 -3.03
C ALA A 210 -3.27 6.51 -4.23
N ALA A 211 -3.07 7.65 -4.89
CA ALA A 211 -2.23 7.74 -6.10
C ALA A 211 -0.82 7.11 -5.95
N PRO A 212 -0.06 7.32 -4.84
CA PRO A 212 1.19 6.61 -4.60
C PRO A 212 1.08 5.07 -4.68
N PHE A 213 0.04 4.50 -4.09
CA PHE A 213 -0.15 3.05 -4.07
C PHE A 213 -0.67 2.52 -5.41
N ALA A 214 -1.46 3.30 -6.15
CA ALA A 214 -1.82 2.98 -7.53
C ALA A 214 -0.57 2.85 -8.41
N THR A 215 0.43 3.73 -8.24
CA THR A 215 1.72 3.61 -8.93
C THR A 215 2.47 2.32 -8.57
N VAL A 216 2.46 1.91 -7.29
CA VAL A 216 3.03 0.60 -6.87
C VAL A 216 2.30 -0.58 -7.51
N VAL A 217 0.96 -0.55 -7.56
CA VAL A 217 0.16 -1.62 -8.20
C VAL A 217 0.35 -1.64 -9.72
N ALA A 218 0.53 -0.49 -10.35
CA ALA A 218 0.93 -0.41 -11.75
C ALA A 218 2.34 -0.98 -12.00
N GLY A 219 3.23 -0.90 -11.00
CA GLY A 219 4.58 -1.48 -11.02
C GLY A 219 4.63 -3.00 -10.82
N MET A 220 3.66 -3.59 -10.10
CA MET A 220 3.58 -5.05 -9.95
C MET A 220 2.83 -5.75 -11.09
N LEU A 221 1.81 -5.12 -11.68
CA LEU A 221 0.99 -5.72 -12.73
C LEU A 221 1.73 -5.82 -14.07
N ARG A 222 1.41 -6.84 -14.87
CA ARG A 222 1.72 -6.86 -16.31
C ARG A 222 0.74 -5.98 -17.08
N GLU A 223 1.10 -5.61 -18.30
CA GLU A 223 0.18 -4.91 -19.20
C GLU A 223 -1.08 -5.76 -19.44
N GLY A 224 -2.25 -5.11 -19.49
CA GLY A 224 -3.55 -5.77 -19.50
C GLY A 224 -3.89 -6.58 -18.24
N GLY A 225 -3.06 -6.53 -17.19
CA GLY A 225 -3.35 -7.13 -15.89
C GLY A 225 -4.42 -6.32 -15.14
N ALA A 226 -5.15 -6.98 -14.24
CA ALA A 226 -6.31 -6.39 -13.56
C ALA A 226 -6.04 -6.13 -12.08
N TRP A 227 -6.30 -4.89 -11.63
CA TRP A 227 -6.49 -4.57 -10.21
C TRP A 227 -7.99 -4.54 -9.92
N ARG A 228 -8.45 -5.41 -9.01
CA ARG A 228 -9.84 -5.48 -8.56
C ARG A 228 -9.94 -4.95 -7.14
N LEU A 229 -10.85 -4.01 -6.95
CA LEU A 229 -11.13 -3.34 -5.69
C LEU A 229 -12.56 -3.67 -5.27
N ALA A 230 -12.79 -3.82 -3.97
CA ALA A 230 -14.13 -3.91 -3.42
C ALA A 230 -14.17 -3.22 -2.04
N THR A 231 -15.26 -2.55 -1.71
CA THR A 231 -15.45 -1.93 -0.39
C THR A 231 -16.93 -1.83 -0.02
N ASP A 232 -17.20 -1.80 1.29
CA ASP A 232 -18.55 -1.69 1.89
C ASP A 232 -18.77 -0.29 2.53
N TRP A 233 -18.13 0.72 1.92
CA TRP A 233 -18.07 2.10 2.41
C TRP A 233 -17.97 3.09 1.25
N ASP A 234 -19.11 3.68 0.89
CA ASP A 234 -19.34 4.51 -0.31
C ASP A 234 -18.28 5.62 -0.48
N ASN A 235 -17.99 6.39 0.57
CA ASN A 235 -16.97 7.44 0.50
C ASN A 235 -15.53 6.94 0.27
N TYR A 236 -15.26 5.66 0.49
CA TYR A 236 -13.99 5.06 0.06
C TYR A 236 -14.11 4.49 -1.35
N ALA A 237 -15.28 3.97 -1.77
CA ALA A 237 -15.54 3.53 -3.14
C ALA A 237 -15.32 4.68 -4.14
N TRP A 238 -15.92 5.86 -3.88
CA TRP A 238 -15.71 7.04 -4.73
C TRP A 238 -14.23 7.42 -4.80
N GLN A 239 -13.50 7.46 -3.68
CA GLN A 239 -12.05 7.71 -3.68
C GLN A 239 -11.26 6.65 -4.47
N MET A 240 -11.61 5.36 -4.35
CA MET A 240 -10.95 4.28 -5.08
C MET A 240 -11.11 4.47 -6.59
N ARG A 241 -12.33 4.75 -7.06
CA ARG A 241 -12.61 5.06 -8.46
C ARG A 241 -11.81 6.28 -8.91
N ASP A 242 -11.84 7.36 -8.12
CA ASP A 242 -11.14 8.60 -8.45
C ASP A 242 -9.62 8.40 -8.58
N VAL A 243 -9.03 7.57 -7.72
CA VAL A 243 -7.61 7.19 -7.78
C VAL A 243 -7.29 6.35 -9.03
N VAL A 244 -8.19 5.45 -9.43
CA VAL A 244 -8.04 4.65 -10.65
C VAL A 244 -8.17 5.53 -11.90
N GLU A 245 -9.23 6.32 -12.01
CA GLU A 245 -9.55 7.15 -13.18
C GLU A 245 -8.60 8.35 -13.36
N SER A 246 -7.97 8.82 -12.27
CA SER A 246 -6.92 9.86 -12.34
C SER A 246 -5.52 9.28 -12.61
N SER A 247 -5.35 7.96 -12.66
CA SER A 247 -4.03 7.34 -12.87
C SER A 247 -3.75 7.17 -14.36
N PRO A 248 -2.61 7.65 -14.89
CA PRO A 248 -2.23 7.39 -16.28
C PRO A 248 -1.90 5.91 -16.55
N TYR A 249 -1.78 5.11 -15.49
CA TYR A 249 -1.38 3.71 -15.55
C TYR A 249 -2.54 2.72 -15.64
N PHE A 250 -3.79 3.22 -15.56
CA PHE A 250 -4.98 2.39 -15.52
C PHE A 250 -6.10 2.91 -16.43
N THR A 251 -6.93 1.98 -16.90
CA THR A 251 -8.23 2.27 -17.51
C THR A 251 -9.32 1.62 -16.68
N ASN A 252 -10.37 2.37 -16.34
CA ASN A 252 -11.61 1.81 -15.80
C ASN A 252 -12.55 1.46 -16.97
N PRO A 253 -12.76 0.17 -17.31
CA PRO A 253 -13.65 -0.21 -18.40
C PRO A 253 -15.14 0.05 -18.09
N HIS A 254 -15.48 0.35 -16.83
CA HIS A 254 -16.84 0.65 -16.37
C HIS A 254 -17.06 2.15 -16.07
N ALA A 255 -16.23 3.04 -16.62
CA ALA A 255 -16.42 4.49 -16.50
C ALA A 255 -17.84 4.89 -16.98
N GLY A 256 -18.58 5.66 -16.16
CA GLY A 256 -19.98 6.00 -16.43
C GLY A 256 -21.01 4.92 -16.04
N GLU A 257 -20.61 3.67 -15.81
CA GLU A 257 -21.55 2.61 -15.42
C GLU A 257 -21.90 2.65 -13.93
N ARG A 258 -23.12 2.23 -13.60
CA ARG A 258 -23.64 2.09 -12.22
C ARG A 258 -23.52 3.41 -11.42
N PRO A 259 -24.23 4.47 -11.84
CA PRO A 259 -24.33 5.71 -11.05
C PRO A 259 -24.84 5.42 -9.63
N ASP A 260 -24.34 6.19 -8.67
CA ASP A 260 -24.63 6.03 -7.24
C ASP A 260 -25.29 7.31 -6.72
N PRO A 261 -26.59 7.29 -6.37
CA PRO A 261 -27.30 8.47 -5.86
C PRO A 261 -26.70 9.10 -4.59
N ALA A 262 -25.82 8.38 -3.86
CA ALA A 262 -25.12 8.90 -2.70
C ALA A 262 -23.79 9.61 -3.05
N ASP A 263 -23.25 9.42 -4.25
CA ASP A 263 -22.01 10.06 -4.72
C ASP A 263 -22.21 11.59 -4.83
N PRO A 264 -21.23 12.43 -4.45
CA PRO A 264 -21.23 13.87 -4.72
C PRO A 264 -21.44 14.25 -6.19
N THR A 265 -21.19 13.31 -7.11
CA THR A 265 -21.42 13.36 -8.55
C THR A 265 -22.25 12.14 -9.00
N PRO A 266 -23.58 12.11 -8.75
CA PRO A 266 -24.40 10.89 -8.86
C PRO A 266 -24.30 10.16 -10.21
N GLU A 267 -24.39 10.91 -11.31
CA GLU A 267 -24.38 10.39 -12.69
C GLU A 267 -23.02 9.89 -13.17
N ARG A 268 -21.95 10.00 -12.37
CA ARG A 268 -20.59 9.69 -12.81
C ARG A 268 -20.33 8.19 -12.99
N GLY A 269 -21.02 7.34 -12.21
CA GLY A 269 -20.79 5.90 -12.24
C GLY A 269 -19.34 5.52 -11.96
N GLY A 270 -18.77 4.62 -12.76
CA GLY A 270 -17.41 4.11 -12.63
C GLY A 270 -17.29 2.80 -11.84
N PHE A 271 -18.41 2.12 -11.55
CA PHE A 271 -18.41 0.89 -10.74
C PHE A 271 -18.63 -0.36 -11.59
N ALA A 272 -17.80 -1.37 -11.34
CA ALA A 272 -17.87 -2.66 -11.97
C ALA A 272 -19.04 -3.51 -11.41
N PRO A 273 -19.55 -4.49 -12.16
CA PRO A 273 -20.30 -5.58 -11.53
C PRO A 273 -19.42 -6.32 -10.51
N ARG A 274 -20.05 -6.90 -9.50
CA ARG A 274 -19.40 -7.85 -8.58
C ARG A 274 -18.73 -8.96 -9.39
N TRP A 275 -17.42 -9.13 -9.24
CA TRP A 275 -16.70 -10.18 -9.95
C TRP A 275 -17.16 -11.57 -9.48
N GLU A 276 -17.57 -12.42 -10.41
CA GLU A 276 -18.22 -13.72 -10.13
C GLU A 276 -17.32 -14.65 -9.32
N GLU A 277 -16.01 -14.61 -9.54
CA GLU A 277 -15.04 -15.41 -8.79
C GLU A 277 -14.69 -14.88 -7.40
N ARG A 278 -15.09 -13.64 -7.09
CA ARG A 278 -14.93 -13.10 -5.74
C ARG A 278 -15.88 -13.89 -4.85
N VAL A 279 -15.38 -14.79 -4.03
CA VAL A 279 -16.22 -15.55 -3.09
C VAL A 279 -16.86 -14.60 -2.07
N LEU A 280 -18.01 -15.00 -1.52
CA LEU A 280 -18.65 -14.26 -0.44
C LEU A 280 -17.77 -14.38 0.81
N THR A 281 -17.13 -13.28 1.22
CA THR A 281 -16.26 -13.24 2.40
C THR A 281 -17.00 -12.74 3.63
N ARG A 282 -16.51 -13.04 4.83
CA ARG A 282 -17.08 -12.53 6.10
C ARG A 282 -17.07 -11.00 6.22
N PHE A 283 -16.29 -10.30 5.39
CA PHE A 283 -16.31 -8.84 5.29
C PHE A 283 -17.53 -8.38 4.48
N GLU A 284 -17.75 -8.99 3.31
CA GLU A 284 -18.91 -8.72 2.46
C GLU A 284 -20.23 -9.09 3.13
N GLU A 285 -20.32 -10.26 3.76
CA GLU A 285 -21.49 -10.67 4.57
C GLU A 285 -21.86 -9.61 5.63
N ARG A 286 -20.84 -9.00 6.26
CA ARG A 286 -21.01 -7.93 7.27
C ARG A 286 -21.28 -6.55 6.66
N GLY A 287 -20.93 -6.34 5.39
CA GLY A 287 -21.42 -5.23 4.59
C GLY A 287 -22.92 -5.34 4.40
N ILE A 288 -23.34 -6.44 3.78
CA ILE A 288 -24.73 -6.76 3.41
C ILE A 288 -25.64 -6.82 4.66
N ALA A 289 -25.24 -7.55 5.70
CA ALA A 289 -26.04 -7.67 6.94
C ALA A 289 -26.17 -6.34 7.71
N ALA A 290 -25.32 -5.35 7.44
CA ALA A 290 -25.42 -3.99 7.97
C ALA A 290 -26.17 -3.02 7.03
N GLY A 291 -26.79 -3.53 5.96
CA GLY A 291 -27.53 -2.73 4.98
C GLY A 291 -26.66 -1.82 4.12
N ARG A 292 -25.36 -2.15 3.95
CA ARG A 292 -24.41 -1.32 3.19
C ARG A 292 -24.24 -1.86 1.78
N THR A 293 -24.17 -0.95 0.82
CA THR A 293 -23.82 -1.25 -0.58
C THR A 293 -22.39 -1.77 -0.65
N ILE A 294 -22.16 -2.72 -1.57
CA ILE A 294 -20.83 -3.19 -1.94
C ILE A 294 -20.51 -2.61 -3.30
N HIS A 295 -19.42 -1.86 -3.40
CA HIS A 295 -18.94 -1.28 -4.65
C HIS A 295 -17.70 -2.06 -5.10
N ASP A 296 -17.74 -2.61 -6.31
CA ASP A 296 -16.59 -3.20 -6.99
C ASP A 296 -16.04 -2.21 -8.03
N ILE A 297 -14.72 -2.17 -8.22
CA ILE A 297 -14.06 -1.39 -9.28
C ILE A 297 -13.01 -2.29 -9.95
N LEU A 298 -12.90 -2.17 -11.27
CA LEU A 298 -11.89 -2.83 -12.09
C LEU A 298 -10.98 -1.78 -12.70
N ALA A 299 -9.67 -1.92 -12.52
CA ALA A 299 -8.66 -1.13 -13.21
C ALA A 299 -7.80 -2.06 -14.06
N LEU A 300 -7.76 -1.83 -15.37
CA LEU A 300 -6.91 -2.57 -16.31
C LEU A 300 -5.60 -1.80 -16.49
N ARG A 301 -4.46 -2.48 -16.32
CA ARG A 301 -3.13 -1.89 -16.50
C ARG A 301 -2.93 -1.48 -17.95
N THR A 302 -2.79 -0.18 -18.20
CA THR A 302 -2.44 0.34 -19.53
C THR A 302 -1.06 -0.16 -19.96
N ALA A 303 -0.82 -0.26 -21.26
CA ALA A 303 0.54 -0.35 -21.76
C ALA A 303 1.30 0.93 -21.37
N LEU A 304 2.59 0.82 -21.07
CA LEU A 304 3.42 2.02 -21.02
C LEU A 304 3.64 2.49 -22.46
N GLU A 305 3.11 3.66 -22.82
CA GLU A 305 3.59 4.30 -24.06
C GLU A 305 5.11 4.48 -23.94
N PRO A 306 5.90 4.07 -24.95
CA PRO A 306 7.34 4.28 -24.93
C PRO A 306 7.59 5.78 -24.81
N ALA A 307 8.44 6.19 -23.86
CA ALA A 307 8.77 7.58 -23.64
C ALA A 307 9.14 8.25 -24.97
N ALA A 308 8.43 9.32 -25.31
CA ALA A 308 8.67 10.04 -26.56
C ALA A 308 10.16 10.45 -26.62
N PRO A 309 10.86 10.21 -27.74
CA PRO A 309 12.30 10.45 -27.79
C PRO A 309 12.59 11.93 -27.51
N GLU A 310 13.42 12.17 -26.49
CA GLU A 310 13.81 13.51 -26.08
C GLU A 310 14.39 14.27 -27.28
N HIS A 311 13.83 15.45 -27.55
CA HIS A 311 14.20 16.27 -28.71
C HIS A 311 15.56 16.94 -28.48
N THR A 312 16.63 16.15 -28.53
CA THR A 312 18.02 16.59 -28.48
C THR A 312 18.40 17.21 -29.82
N GLY A 313 17.99 18.47 -30.00
CA GLY A 313 18.06 19.21 -31.27
C GLY A 313 18.60 20.63 -31.11
N THR A 314 19.74 20.80 -30.43
CA THR A 314 20.48 22.08 -30.46
C THR A 314 21.10 22.28 -31.84
N ALA A 315 20.43 23.04 -32.70
CA ALA A 315 20.98 23.52 -33.96
C ALA A 315 21.40 24.98 -33.83
N ALA A 316 22.70 25.21 -33.66
CA ALA A 316 23.30 26.54 -33.80
C ALA A 316 23.80 26.72 -35.26
N PRO A 317 23.39 27.79 -35.97
CA PRO A 317 24.17 28.32 -37.09
C PRO A 317 25.22 29.28 -36.50
N ALA A 318 26.51 28.96 -36.56
CA ALA A 318 27.38 29.04 -37.73
C ALA A 318 27.76 30.49 -38.08
N ASP A 319 28.95 30.89 -37.63
CA ASP A 319 29.63 32.11 -38.08
C ASP A 319 29.84 32.09 -39.61
N THR A 320 29.54 33.21 -40.26
CA THR A 320 30.04 33.49 -41.61
C THR A 320 30.46 34.96 -41.72
N ASP A 321 31.68 35.26 -41.29
CA ASP A 321 32.42 36.42 -41.80
C ASP A 321 33.13 36.03 -43.10
N THR A 322 32.77 36.67 -44.21
CA THR A 322 33.63 36.79 -45.40
C THR A 322 33.19 38.01 -46.22
N ALA A 323 34.07 39.00 -46.31
CA ALA A 323 33.85 40.21 -47.10
C ALA A 323 34.00 39.98 -48.61
N ALA A 324 33.12 40.58 -49.42
CA ALA A 324 33.33 40.76 -50.86
C ALA A 324 32.59 42.00 -51.44
N ARG A 325 33.38 43.06 -51.67
CA ARG A 325 33.25 44.13 -52.68
C ARG A 325 32.00 44.16 -53.59
N ALA A 326 31.23 45.24 -53.49
CA ALA A 326 30.81 46.09 -54.62
C ALA A 326 30.52 47.51 -54.11
#